data_AF-A0AAW7XG27-F1
#
_entry.id   AF-A0AAW7XG27-F1
#
_cell.length_a   1.000
_cell.length_b   1.000
_cell.length_c   1.000
_cell.angle_alpha   90.00
_cell.angle_beta   90.00
_cell.angle_gamma   90.00
#
_symmetry.space_group_name_H-M   'P 1'
#
loop_
_entity.id
_entity.type
_entity.pdbx_description
1 polymer ?
#
loop_
_entity_poly.entity_id
_entity_poly.type
_entity_poly.pdbx_seq_one_letter_code
_entity_poly.pdbx_strand_id
1 'polypeptide(L)' 'EVPVTLLDFFPTFLDVANIKDYKDVLDGNSLVPLFKKDVKKLNKRPLYWHLASNNKIQKACSVIRKDDYKLIQYLA' A
#
# COMPACT_ATOMS: atom_id res chain seq x y z
N GLU A 1 1.37 -3.89 -13.92
CA GLU A 1 1.26 -2.55 -13.28
C GLU A 1 1.92 -2.59 -11.90
N VAL A 2 2.35 -1.43 -11.37
CA VAL A 2 2.92 -1.36 -10.01
C VAL A 2 1.81 -1.01 -9.01
N PRO A 3 1.57 -1.84 -7.99
CA PRO A 3 0.54 -1.56 -7.00
C PRO A 3 0.97 -0.43 -6.06
N VAL A 4 0.14 0.61 -5.96
CA VAL A 4 0.32 1.77 -5.07
C VAL A 4 -0.85 1.85 -4.09
N THR A 5 -0.55 2.25 -2.84
CA THR A 5 -1.56 2.50 -1.79
C THR A 5 -1.27 3.82 -1.08
N LEU A 6 -2.24 4.33 -0.32
CA LEU A 6 -2.12 5.58 0.43
C LEU A 6 -0.92 5.59 1.39
N LEU A 7 -0.60 4.43 1.98
CA LEU A 7 0.54 4.28 2.91
C LEU A 7 1.90 4.56 2.26
N ASP A 8 1.99 4.56 0.92
CA ASP A 8 3.23 4.83 0.20
C ASP A 8 3.63 6.31 0.21
N PHE A 9 2.68 7.23 0.44
CA PHE A 9 2.97 8.67 0.43
C PHE A 9 3.90 9.10 1.56
N PHE A 10 3.72 8.53 2.76
CA PHE A 10 4.56 8.88 3.90
C PHE A 10 6.06 8.59 3.68
N PRO A 11 6.49 7.35 3.35
CA PRO A 11 7.89 7.07 3.00
C PRO A 11 8.35 7.83 1.75
N THR A 12 7.45 8.16 0.82
CA THR A 12 7.79 9.00 -0.34
C THR A 12 8.19 10.42 0.10
N PHE A 13 7.44 11.03 1.01
CA PHE A 13 7.77 12.37 1.51
C PHE A 13 9.06 12.38 2.34
N LEU A 14 9.30 11.33 3.14
CA LEU A 14 10.58 11.17 3.85
C LEU A 14 11.76 11.13 2.87
N ASP A 15 11.65 10.32 1.80
CA ASP A 15 12.69 10.17 0.78
C ASP A 15 12.93 11.49 0.01
N VAL A 16 11.86 12.18 -0.40
CA VAL A 16 11.95 13.51 -1.06
C VAL A 16 12.55 14.57 -0.14
N ALA A 17 12.23 14.54 1.16
CA ALA A 17 12.79 15.45 2.15
C ALA A 17 14.20 15.05 2.63
N ASN A 18 14.75 13.93 2.14
CA ASN A 18 16.04 13.37 2.55
C ASN A 18 16.14 13.07 4.06
N ILE A 19 15.01 12.68 4.67
CA ILE A 19 14.91 12.24 6.07
C ILE A 19 15.17 10.73 6.12
N LYS A 20 16.19 10.30 6.86
CA LYS A 20 16.65 8.89 6.91
C LYS A 20 16.64 8.28 8.31
N ASP A 21 16.36 9.08 9.33
CA ASP A 21 16.43 8.72 10.74
C ASP A 21 15.06 8.37 11.35
N TYR A 22 14.02 8.24 10.51
CA TYR A 22 12.73 7.67 10.92
C TYR A 22 12.91 6.19 11.29
N LYS A 23 12.43 5.79 12.48
CA LYS A 23 12.73 4.47 13.07
C LYS A 23 11.56 3.50 13.15
N ASP A 24 10.32 3.98 12.99
CA ASP A 24 9.17 3.11 13.11
C ASP A 24 8.97 2.26 11.85
N VAL A 25 8.15 1.22 11.98
CA VAL A 25 7.81 0.32 10.89
C VAL A 25 6.84 1.01 9.94
N LEU A 26 7.20 1.04 8.66
CA LEU A 26 6.34 1.55 7.59
C LEU A 26 5.82 0.41 6.73
N ASP A 27 4.50 0.41 6.51
CA ASP A 27 3.84 -0.56 5.61
C ASP A 27 3.96 -0.17 4.12
N GLY A 28 4.23 1.11 3.84
CA GLY A 28 4.36 1.66 2.50
C GLY A 28 5.79 1.64 1.98
N ASN A 29 5.94 1.83 0.67
CA ASN A 29 7.23 2.01 0.00
C ASN A 29 7.30 3.37 -0.69
N SER A 30 8.48 4.01 -0.70
CA SER A 30 8.69 5.26 -1.44
C SER A 30 8.38 5.07 -2.94
N LEU A 31 7.59 6.00 -3.50
CA LEU A 31 7.23 6.06 -4.91
C LEU A 31 8.25 6.81 -5.76
N VAL A 32 9.31 7.38 -5.15
CA VAL A 32 10.39 8.09 -5.86
C VAL A 32 10.94 7.29 -7.07
N PRO A 33 11.13 5.95 -7.00
CA PRO A 33 11.57 5.18 -8.16
C PRO A 33 10.60 5.23 -9.35
N LEU A 34 9.27 5.33 -9.14
CA LEU A 34 8.30 5.50 -10.23
C LEU A 34 8.54 6.80 -10.97
N PHE A 35 8.69 7.90 -10.24
CA PHE A 35 8.91 9.22 -10.84
C PHE A 35 10.23 9.30 -11.61
N LYS A 36 11.24 8.52 -11.19
CA LYS A 36 12.52 8.37 -11.87
C LYS A 36 12.52 7.34 -13.01
N LYS A 37 11.37 6.71 -13.31
CA LYS A 37 11.22 5.62 -14.28
C LYS A 37 12.11 4.40 -13.98
N ASP A 38 12.52 4.22 -12.72
CA ASP A 38 13.33 3.11 -12.23
C ASP A 38 12.44 2.08 -11.53
N VAL A 39 11.51 1.52 -12.32
CA VAL A 39 10.44 0.63 -11.82
C VAL A 39 10.97 -0.67 -11.22
N LYS A 40 12.20 -1.07 -11.57
CA LYS A 40 12.86 -2.30 -11.07
C LYS A 40 13.07 -2.27 -9.56
N LYS A 41 13.11 -1.07 -8.95
CA LYS A 41 13.24 -0.90 -7.49
C LYS A 41 11.95 -1.10 -6.72
N LEU A 42 10.81 -1.14 -7.39
CA LEU A 42 9.52 -1.37 -6.75
C LEU A 42 9.12 -2.83 -6.92
N ASN A 43 9.35 -3.59 -5.85
CA ASN A 43 8.95 -4.99 -5.80
C ASN A 43 7.43 -5.11 -5.95
N LYS A 44 7.01 -6.12 -6.71
CA LYS A 44 5.60 -6.55 -6.67
C LYS A 44 5.28 -7.00 -5.25
N ARG A 45 4.19 -6.48 -4.71
CA ARG A 45 3.75 -6.78 -3.33
C ARG A 45 2.23 -6.87 -3.26
N PRO A 46 1.69 -7.64 -2.30
CA PRO A 46 0.28 -7.57 -2.00
C PRO A 46 -0.10 -6.22 -1.38
N LEU A 47 -1.31 -5.77 -1.67
CA LEU A 47 -1.97 -4.66 -0.96
C LEU A 47 -3.08 -5.21 -0.07
N TYR A 48 -3.27 -4.60 1.09
CA TYR A 48 -4.21 -5.05 2.12
C TYR A 48 -5.19 -3.94 2.48
N TRP A 49 -6.42 -4.35 2.77
CA TRP A 49 -7.42 -3.51 3.43
C TRP A 49 -8.13 -4.33 4.50
N HIS A 50 -8.37 -3.72 5.65
CA HIS A 50 -9.21 -4.29 6.69
C HIS A 50 -10.31 -3.28 7.03
N LEU A 51 -11.53 -3.60 6.59
CA LEU A 51 -12.70 -2.77 6.77
C LEU A 51 -13.50 -3.39 7.91
N ALA A 52 -13.17 -2.95 9.12
CA ALA A 52 -13.62 -3.57 10.38
C ALA A 52 -15.07 -3.24 10.76
N SER A 53 -15.78 -2.41 9.98
CA SER A 53 -17.14 -1.98 10.29
C SER A 53 -18.09 -2.21 9.13
N ASN A 54 -19.34 -2.52 9.49
CA ASN A 54 -20.45 -2.51 8.55
C ASN A 54 -20.90 -1.07 8.33
N ASN A 55 -21.26 -0.74 7.10
CA ASN A 55 -22.05 0.45 6.78
C ASN A 55 -23.24 0.04 5.89
N LYS A 56 -24.04 1.01 5.46
CA LYS A 56 -25.25 0.75 4.64
C LYS A 56 -24.97 0.08 3.28
N ILE A 57 -23.72 0.17 2.79
CA ILE A 57 -23.32 -0.23 1.44
C ILE A 57 -22.36 -1.44 1.47
N GLN A 58 -21.61 -1.61 2.56
CA GLN A 58 -20.54 -2.58 2.67
C GLN A 58 -20.56 -3.29 4.03
N LYS A 59 -20.48 -4.62 3.98
CA LYS A 59 -20.19 -5.45 5.15
C LYS A 59 -18.70 -5.42 5.48
N ALA A 60 -18.40 -5.67 6.75
CA ALA A 60 -17.05 -5.83 7.25
C ALA A 60 -16.33 -6.92 6.48
N CYS A 61 -15.13 -6.59 6.00
CA CYS A 61 -14.35 -7.50 5.18
C CYS A 61 -12.86 -7.22 5.29
N SER A 62 -12.07 -8.27 5.06
CA SER A 62 -10.64 -8.17 4.79
C SER A 62 -10.39 -8.39 3.31
N VAL A 63 -9.49 -7.62 2.72
CA VAL A 63 -9.19 -7.65 1.29
C VAL A 63 -7.68 -7.76 1.09
N ILE A 64 -7.28 -8.65 0.19
CA ILE A 64 -5.92 -8.69 -0.35
C ILE A 64 -5.99 -8.60 -1.88
N ARG A 65 -5.14 -7.76 -2.47
CA ARG A 65 -4.85 -7.77 -3.91
C ARG A 65 -3.40 -8.17 -4.11
N LYS A 66 -3.16 -9.20 -4.90
CA LYS A 66 -1.83 -9.66 -5.26
C LYS A 66 -1.80 -9.97 -6.76
N ASP A 67 -0.90 -9.31 -7.46
CA ASP A 67 -0.79 -9.39 -8.92
C ASP A 67 -2.17 -9.13 -9.56
N ASP A 68 -2.64 -10.06 -10.38
CA ASP A 68 -3.90 -9.95 -11.12
C ASP A 68 -5.12 -10.35 -10.27
N TYR A 69 -4.90 -10.91 -9.08
CA TYR A 69 -5.95 -11.48 -8.25
C TYR A 69 -6.34 -10.56 -7.10
N LYS A 70 -7.64 -10.57 -6.76
CA LYS A 70 -8.20 -9.90 -5.59
C LYS A 70 -9.09 -10.89 -4.83
N LEU A 71 -8.82 -11.04 -3.54
CA LEU A 71 -9.64 -11.82 -2.61
C LEU A 71 -10.34 -10.87 -1.65
N ILE A 72 -11.63 -11.10 -1.43
CA ILE A 72 -12.45 -10.40 -0.43
C ILE A 72 -13.02 -11.46 0.49
N GLN A 73 -12.67 -11.39 1.78
CA GLN A 73 -13.23 -12.23 2.83
C GLN A 73 -14.21 -11.42 3.64
N TYR A 74 -15.50 -11.75 3.56
CA TYR A 74 -16.53 -11.19 4.43
C TYR A 74 -16.42 -11.80 5.83
N LEU A 75 -16.50 -10.95 6.86
CA LEU A 75 -16.35 -11.34 8.26
C LEU A 75 -17.71 -11.55 8.96
N ALA A 76 -18.82 -11.24 8.27
CA ALA A 76 -20.22 -11.44 8.66
C ALA A 76 -21.16 -11.38 7.43
#